data_AF-A0A401HTR8-F1
#
_entry.id   AF-A0A401HTR8-F1
#
_cell.length_a   1.000
_cell.length_b   1.000
_cell.length_c   1.000
_cell.angle_alpha   90.00
_cell.angle_beta   90.00
_cell.angle_gamma   90.00
#
_symmetry.space_group_name_H-M   'P 1'
#
loop_
_entity.id
_entity.type
_entity.pdbx_description
1 polymer ?
#
loop_
_entity_poly.entity_id
_entity_poly.type
_entity_poly.pdbx_seq_one_letter_code
_entity_poly.pdbx_strand_id
1 'polypeptide(L)'
;MIERFKTGALIVLVALSLVQSYFLAYNVPSLRTTTTTEQDYVQTERMGPEERIENLVYPEDMVLHLGENRHTVFYPGTNFYERIFEKLRGREFKGFQRNVRTIVDWNEVRARDLGVELRFGSAMPVELLQRVLKLEGDPQFLSDQIDRIWIYNPQGREEVRVYFFSSDRQVVYESVRADLTISDIQEYVGYGSYWPPYRTLDGMLYIPTEPLETVQAVIGYDKYTTEQMQRNLSLDPAVTRTIRDRSGTQIYTDGKQGLQVEQNGQWVRYTDPVASTGNLNSLTENVMAGLQFTNQHGGWDGKHRFVNPGSAEGGRGVVFQQYWHSLPIITEPPLRFGQIRLTLQRGIVGEYERSLMTLSGEVEKTIRYLPAGEALIQRLQAYERSAEVRALYPALRAKVLEEQRISLVPVWAVRLADGTQDILMEALPAGTQVESAIPVTPVEEDAEGVAPASDGEQAGAGGERASDGAGDGEPASGGADEGDGAGADDSERAGDAEGASPASGDE
;
A
#
# COMPACT_ATOMS: atom_id res chain seq x y z
N MET A 1 -72.35 -45.58 7.49
CA MET A 1 -71.58 -45.96 6.27
C MET A 1 -70.63 -44.86 5.79
N ILE A 2 -70.99 -43.58 5.92
CA ILE A 2 -70.16 -42.46 5.42
C ILE A 2 -68.86 -42.24 6.21
N GLU A 3 -68.83 -42.55 7.51
CA GLU A 3 -67.62 -42.36 8.32
C GLU A 3 -66.53 -43.38 8.01
N ARG A 4 -66.91 -44.65 7.74
CA ARG A 4 -65.97 -45.70 7.31
C ARG A 4 -65.34 -45.37 5.95
N PHE A 5 -66.07 -44.67 5.08
CA PHE A 5 -65.55 -44.19 3.80
C PHE A 5 -64.53 -43.07 3.99
N LYS A 6 -64.79 -42.11 4.88
CA LYS A 6 -63.84 -41.04 5.21
C LYS A 6 -62.54 -41.59 5.81
N THR A 7 -62.64 -42.53 6.74
CA THR A 7 -61.46 -43.18 7.34
C THR A 7 -60.70 -44.02 6.32
N GLY A 8 -61.40 -44.75 5.44
CA GLY A 8 -60.76 -45.50 4.34
C GLY A 8 -60.02 -44.59 3.36
N ALA A 9 -60.65 -43.48 2.95
CA ALA A 9 -60.03 -42.50 2.07
C ALA A 9 -58.79 -41.85 2.69
N LEU A 10 -58.83 -41.54 3.99
CA LEU A 10 -57.69 -40.98 4.71
C LEU A 10 -56.51 -41.95 4.74
N ILE A 11 -56.76 -43.22 5.05
CA ILE A 11 -55.71 -44.26 5.09
C ILE A 11 -55.07 -44.43 3.71
N VAL A 12 -55.87 -44.42 2.65
CA VAL A 12 -55.36 -44.50 1.27
C VAL A 12 -54.51 -43.28 0.92
N LEU A 13 -54.93 -42.08 1.30
CA LEU A 13 -54.15 -40.85 1.07
C LEU A 13 -52.81 -40.86 1.81
N VAL A 14 -52.80 -41.29 3.06
CA VAL A 14 -51.57 -41.40 3.85
C VAL A 14 -50.63 -42.45 3.25
N ALA A 15 -51.16 -43.61 2.83
CA ALA A 15 -50.37 -44.62 2.15
C ALA A 15 -49.80 -44.11 0.81
N LEU A 16 -50.58 -43.38 0.03
CA LEU A 16 -50.12 -42.76 -1.22
C LEU A 16 -49.02 -41.73 -0.97
N SER A 17 -49.16 -40.90 0.07
CA SER A 17 -48.16 -39.91 0.46
C SER A 17 -46.83 -40.55 0.85
N LEU A 18 -46.88 -41.68 1.57
CA LEU A 18 -45.67 -42.42 1.94
C LEU A 18 -45.02 -43.09 0.73
N VAL A 19 -45.83 -43.64 -0.19
CA VAL A 19 -45.32 -44.20 -1.46
C VAL A 19 -44.71 -43.12 -2.35
N GLN A 20 -45.32 -41.94 -2.44
CA GLN A 20 -44.75 -40.80 -3.17
C GLN A 20 -43.46 -40.29 -2.51
N SER A 21 -43.40 -40.25 -1.19
CA SER A 21 -42.17 -39.86 -0.46
C SER A 21 -41.06 -40.89 -0.69
N TYR A 22 -41.40 -42.18 -0.70
CA TYR A 22 -40.48 -43.25 -1.03
C TYR A 22 -39.97 -43.13 -2.48
N PHE A 23 -40.86 -42.85 -3.43
CA PHE A 23 -40.46 -42.59 -4.81
C PHE A 23 -39.61 -41.32 -4.94
N LEU A 24 -39.85 -40.24 -4.20
CA LEU A 24 -38.96 -39.07 -4.24
C LEU A 24 -37.59 -39.36 -3.64
N ALA A 25 -37.54 -40.12 -2.54
CA ALA A 25 -36.28 -40.45 -1.87
C ALA A 25 -35.41 -41.43 -2.67
N TYR A 26 -36.02 -42.32 -3.47
CA TYR A 26 -35.32 -43.38 -4.20
C TYR A 26 -35.38 -43.30 -5.73
N ASN A 27 -36.23 -42.43 -6.32
CA ASN A 27 -36.19 -42.05 -7.74
C ASN A 27 -35.67 -40.61 -7.92
N VAL A 28 -34.63 -40.22 -7.19
CA VAL A 28 -33.64 -39.38 -7.88
C VAL A 28 -33.20 -40.21 -9.07
N PRO A 29 -33.41 -39.74 -10.32
CA PRO A 29 -32.72 -40.37 -11.44
C PRO A 29 -31.27 -40.47 -11.00
N SER A 30 -30.59 -41.57 -11.32
CA SER A 30 -29.18 -41.38 -11.59
C SER A 30 -29.18 -40.25 -12.62
N LEU A 31 -28.88 -39.02 -12.17
CA LEU A 31 -28.02 -38.16 -12.92
C LEU A 31 -26.88 -39.11 -13.21
N ARG A 32 -26.99 -39.79 -14.36
CA ARG A 32 -25.83 -40.20 -15.09
C ARG A 32 -25.00 -38.94 -14.96
N THR A 33 -23.93 -39.08 -14.21
CA THR A 33 -22.71 -38.45 -14.63
C THR A 33 -22.56 -38.84 -16.12
N THR A 34 -23.29 -38.17 -17.03
CA THR A 34 -22.61 -37.17 -17.82
C THR A 34 -21.65 -36.56 -16.82
N THR A 35 -20.43 -37.09 -16.80
CA THR A 35 -19.37 -36.27 -17.29
C THR A 35 -19.97 -35.23 -18.26
N THR A 36 -20.61 -34.17 -17.73
CA THR A 36 -19.94 -32.90 -17.65
C THR A 36 -18.53 -33.32 -17.34
N THR A 37 -17.76 -33.61 -18.41
CA THR A 37 -16.35 -33.33 -18.42
C THR A 37 -16.27 -32.16 -17.47
N GLU A 38 -15.66 -32.34 -16.30
CA GLU A 38 -15.13 -31.17 -15.59
C GLU A 38 -14.58 -30.36 -16.76
N GLN A 39 -15.32 -29.32 -17.17
CA GLN A 39 -14.88 -28.48 -18.27
C GLN A 39 -13.66 -27.94 -17.62
N ASP A 40 -12.51 -28.52 -18.01
CA ASP A 40 -11.28 -28.56 -17.23
C ASP A 40 -11.32 -27.33 -16.38
N TYR A 41 -11.53 -27.46 -15.06
CA TYR A 41 -11.27 -26.31 -14.21
C TYR A 41 -9.78 -26.16 -14.38
N VAL A 42 -9.38 -25.41 -15.41
CA VAL A 42 -8.01 -25.24 -15.83
C VAL A 42 -7.43 -24.58 -14.62
N GLN A 43 -6.74 -25.36 -13.79
CA GLN A 43 -6.07 -24.80 -12.65
C GLN A 43 -5.16 -23.74 -13.23
N THR A 44 -5.46 -22.49 -12.91
CA THR A 44 -4.65 -21.38 -13.36
C THR A 44 -3.25 -21.64 -12.84
N GLU A 45 -2.29 -21.73 -13.75
CA GLU A 45 -0.90 -21.92 -13.38
C GLU A 45 -0.49 -20.66 -12.63
N ARG A 46 -0.36 -20.78 -11.31
CA ARG A 46 -0.06 -19.66 -10.42
C ARG A 46 1.33 -19.12 -10.76
N MET A 47 1.40 -17.84 -11.12
CA MET A 47 2.64 -17.11 -11.33
C MET A 47 3.33 -16.79 -10.01
N GLY A 48 2.52 -16.52 -8.98
CA GLY A 48 2.99 -16.29 -7.62
C GLY A 48 1.85 -16.35 -6.62
N PRO A 49 2.10 -15.92 -5.38
CA PRO A 49 1.10 -15.95 -4.33
C PRO A 49 -0.07 -15.02 -4.64
N GLU A 50 -1.19 -15.25 -3.97
CA GLU A 50 -2.28 -14.28 -3.89
C GLU A 50 -1.87 -13.15 -2.94
N GLU A 51 -2.27 -11.92 -3.25
CA GLU A 51 -2.06 -10.77 -2.38
C GLU A 51 -3.33 -10.37 -1.64
N ARG A 52 -3.12 -9.56 -0.59
CA ARG A 52 -4.20 -8.92 0.14
C ARG A 52 -4.07 -7.40 0.05
N ILE A 53 -5.19 -6.71 0.23
CA ILE A 53 -5.22 -5.25 0.07
C ILE A 53 -4.29 -4.54 1.07
N GLU A 54 -4.12 -5.11 2.26
CA GLU A 54 -3.26 -4.57 3.32
C GLU A 54 -1.77 -4.60 2.96
N ASN A 55 -1.37 -5.44 2.00
CA ASN A 55 0.00 -5.52 1.47
C ASN A 55 0.21 -4.60 0.26
N LEU A 56 -0.86 -4.05 -0.32
CA LEU A 56 -0.80 -3.22 -1.54
C LEU A 56 -1.02 -1.74 -1.24
N VAL A 57 -1.65 -1.42 -0.12
CA VAL A 57 -1.98 -0.04 0.25
C VAL A 57 -1.11 0.40 1.42
N TYR A 58 -0.08 1.16 1.10
CA TYR A 58 0.86 1.73 2.07
C TYR A 58 1.42 3.07 1.54
N PRO A 59 1.90 3.95 2.43
CA PRO A 59 2.58 5.18 2.05
C PRO A 59 3.72 4.94 1.04
N GLU A 60 3.94 5.89 0.14
CA GLU A 60 5.09 5.87 -0.77
C GLU A 60 6.39 6.18 -0.06
N ASP A 61 6.31 7.07 0.94
CA ASP A 61 7.39 7.49 1.80
C ASP A 61 6.85 7.98 3.15
N MET A 62 7.72 8.01 4.14
CA MET A 62 7.49 8.65 5.42
C MET A 62 8.55 9.70 5.66
N VAL A 63 8.14 10.93 5.91
CA VAL A 63 9.05 12.00 6.33
C VAL A 63 9.01 12.09 7.85
N LEU A 64 10.18 12.03 8.48
CA LEU A 64 10.33 12.34 9.89
C LEU A 64 10.81 13.79 10.04
N HIS A 65 10.07 14.56 10.84
CA HIS A 65 10.41 15.92 11.24
C HIS A 65 11.18 15.85 12.55
N LEU A 66 12.44 16.25 12.51
CA LEU A 66 13.39 16.20 13.64
C LEU A 66 13.44 17.53 14.42
N GLY A 67 12.60 18.50 14.05
CA GLY A 67 12.70 19.89 14.48
C GLY A 67 13.88 20.62 13.82
N GLU A 68 13.98 21.94 14.07
CA GLU A 68 15.05 22.80 13.56
C GLU A 68 15.23 22.75 12.03
N ASN A 69 14.13 22.55 11.29
CA ASN A 69 14.10 22.40 9.84
C ASN A 69 14.95 21.21 9.34
N ARG A 70 15.13 20.18 10.16
CA ARG A 70 15.79 18.94 9.81
C ARG A 70 14.76 17.84 9.54
N HIS A 71 14.98 17.11 8.45
CA HIS A 71 14.11 16.03 8.03
C HIS A 71 14.90 14.80 7.64
N THR A 72 14.23 13.67 7.68
CA THR A 72 14.71 12.47 7.00
C THR A 72 13.56 11.73 6.34
N VAL A 73 13.86 10.88 5.35
CA VAL A 73 12.85 10.18 4.55
C VAL A 73 13.12 8.68 4.58
N PHE A 74 12.09 7.93 4.97
CA PHE A 74 12.07 6.48 4.89
C PHE A 74 11.20 6.02 3.72
N TYR A 75 11.68 4.98 3.05
CA TYR A 75 10.96 4.32 1.95
C TYR A 75 10.49 2.93 2.40
N PRO A 76 9.42 2.39 1.77
CA PRO A 76 8.92 1.04 2.03
C PRO A 76 10.02 -0.01 1.99
N GLY A 77 9.90 -1.12 2.73
CA GLY A 77 10.91 -2.18 2.76
C GLY A 77 12.16 -1.86 3.60
N THR A 78 12.26 -0.68 4.22
CA THR A 78 13.30 -0.42 5.24
C THR A 78 12.78 -0.78 6.64
N ASN A 79 13.64 -1.31 7.51
CA ASN A 79 13.25 -1.81 8.83
C ASN A 79 12.48 -0.78 9.68
N PHE A 80 12.89 0.49 9.64
CA PHE A 80 12.24 1.54 10.42
C PHE A 80 10.92 2.02 9.80
N TYR A 81 10.81 2.05 8.47
CA TYR A 81 9.54 2.29 7.80
C TYR A 81 8.50 1.27 8.24
N GLU A 82 8.83 -0.02 8.12
CA GLU A 82 7.88 -1.10 8.41
C GLU A 82 7.50 -1.05 9.89
N ARG A 83 8.46 -0.85 10.80
CA ARG A 83 8.19 -0.73 12.24
C ARG A 83 7.22 0.41 12.59
N ILE A 84 7.40 1.60 12.01
CA ILE A 84 6.50 2.73 12.26
C ILE A 84 5.12 2.40 11.67
N PHE A 85 5.06 1.94 10.43
CA PHE A 85 3.79 1.65 9.76
C PHE A 85 2.98 0.60 10.51
N GLU A 86 3.61 -0.51 10.91
CA GLU A 86 2.97 -1.58 11.68
C GLU A 86 2.35 -1.08 12.98
N LYS A 87 3.07 -0.24 13.73
CA LYS A 87 2.54 0.37 14.96
C LYS A 87 1.32 1.23 14.65
N LEU A 88 1.38 2.05 13.59
CA LEU A 88 0.27 2.92 13.17
C LEU A 88 -0.96 2.13 12.67
N ARG A 89 -0.78 0.97 12.01
CA ARG A 89 -1.90 0.06 11.67
C ARG A 89 -2.65 -0.45 12.90
N GLY A 90 -1.96 -0.58 14.02
CA GLY A 90 -2.53 -0.97 15.30
C GLY A 90 -3.36 0.12 15.99
N ARG A 91 -3.12 1.41 15.67
CA ARG A 91 -3.74 2.56 16.34
C ARG A 91 -5.11 2.90 15.79
N GLU A 92 -5.94 3.49 16.64
CA GLU A 92 -7.28 3.97 16.29
C GLU A 92 -7.29 5.49 16.06
N PHE A 93 -8.00 5.93 15.02
CA PHE A 93 -8.20 7.34 14.69
C PHE A 93 -9.69 7.61 14.54
N LYS A 94 -10.24 8.51 15.37
CA LYS A 94 -11.69 8.73 15.48
C LYS A 94 -12.04 10.21 15.64
N GLY A 95 -13.31 10.51 15.37
CA GLY A 95 -13.90 11.83 15.63
C GLY A 95 -13.34 12.91 14.72
N PHE A 96 -13.29 12.62 13.43
CA PHE A 96 -12.74 13.53 12.43
C PHE A 96 -13.50 14.86 12.37
N GLN A 97 -12.78 15.96 12.57
CA GLN A 97 -13.29 17.32 12.42
C GLN A 97 -12.75 17.94 11.14
N ARG A 98 -13.67 18.43 10.30
CA ARG A 98 -13.33 19.05 9.02
C ARG A 98 -12.90 20.50 9.22
N ASN A 99 -11.69 20.83 8.78
CA ASN A 99 -11.12 22.17 8.88
C ASN A 99 -10.60 22.67 7.53
N VAL A 100 -10.44 23.99 7.41
CA VAL A 100 -9.71 24.58 6.29
C VAL A 100 -8.23 24.22 6.39
N ARG A 101 -7.57 23.97 5.26
CA ARG A 101 -6.16 23.57 5.27
C ARG A 101 -5.25 24.58 5.96
N THR A 102 -5.58 25.87 5.96
CA THR A 102 -4.77 26.95 6.57
C THR A 102 -5.02 27.13 8.07
N ILE A 103 -5.77 26.24 8.73
CA ILE A 103 -6.03 26.32 10.17
C ILE A 103 -4.77 26.23 11.03
N VAL A 104 -3.73 25.60 10.49
CA VAL A 104 -2.40 25.45 11.08
C VAL A 104 -1.37 25.96 10.07
N ASP A 105 -0.33 26.65 10.55
CA ASP A 105 0.84 26.97 9.74
C ASP A 105 1.71 25.72 9.57
N TRP A 106 1.50 24.99 8.48
CA TRP A 106 2.25 23.77 8.19
C TRP A 106 3.73 24.01 7.92
N ASN A 107 4.13 25.23 7.54
CA ASN A 107 5.55 25.54 7.38
C ASN A 107 6.22 25.66 8.74
N GLU A 108 5.53 26.27 9.71
CA GLU A 108 6.01 26.31 11.09
C GLU A 108 6.07 24.91 11.71
N VAL A 109 5.00 24.12 11.58
CA VAL A 109 4.96 22.73 12.08
C VAL A 109 6.10 21.91 11.46
N ARG A 110 6.29 22.00 10.14
CA ARG A 110 7.38 21.32 9.44
C ARG A 110 8.73 21.69 10.03
N ALA A 111 8.97 22.98 10.23
CA ALA A 111 10.28 23.48 10.67
C ALA A 111 10.56 23.23 12.15
N ARG A 112 9.56 23.24 13.03
CA ARG A 112 9.77 23.26 14.48
C ARG A 112 9.38 21.99 15.20
N ASP A 113 8.28 21.36 14.80
CA ASP A 113 7.67 20.30 15.57
C ASP A 113 8.24 18.92 15.22
N LEU A 114 8.24 18.03 16.21
CA LEU A 114 8.55 16.63 16.00
C LEU A 114 7.33 15.93 15.41
N GLY A 115 7.53 15.14 14.37
CA GLY A 115 6.40 14.48 13.72
C GLY A 115 6.75 13.51 12.62
N VAL A 116 5.72 12.83 12.14
CA VAL A 116 5.74 11.85 11.06
C VAL A 116 4.71 12.26 10.01
N GLU A 117 5.14 12.41 8.78
CA GLU A 117 4.32 12.68 7.61
C GLU A 117 4.27 11.41 6.73
N LEU A 118 3.13 10.72 6.72
CA LEU A 118 2.87 9.62 5.80
C LEU A 118 2.36 10.18 4.48
N ARG A 119 3.04 9.89 3.36
CA ARG A 119 2.65 10.40 2.04
C ARG A 119 2.26 9.23 1.15
N PHE A 120 1.08 9.25 0.55
CA PHE A 120 0.62 8.14 -0.31
C PHE A 120 0.99 8.36 -1.78
N GLY A 121 1.28 9.60 -2.15
CA GLY A 121 1.72 10.00 -3.48
C GLY A 121 0.62 10.12 -4.54
N SER A 122 -0.55 9.54 -4.25
CA SER A 122 -1.77 9.65 -5.03
C SER A 122 -2.97 9.73 -4.08
N ALA A 123 -4.12 10.19 -4.60
CA ALA A 123 -5.32 10.34 -3.79
C ALA A 123 -5.89 8.96 -3.42
N MET A 124 -5.96 8.66 -2.12
CA MET A 124 -6.41 7.37 -1.60
C MET A 124 -7.82 7.48 -1.03
N PRO A 125 -8.81 6.73 -1.53
CA PRO A 125 -10.14 6.67 -0.90
C PRO A 125 -10.04 6.28 0.57
N VAL A 126 -10.73 7.01 1.44
CA VAL A 126 -10.74 6.70 2.88
C VAL A 126 -11.27 5.29 3.14
N GLU A 127 -12.27 4.84 2.39
CA GLU A 127 -12.80 3.48 2.44
C GLU A 127 -11.72 2.40 2.19
N LEU A 128 -10.72 2.72 1.35
CA LEU A 128 -9.60 1.82 1.09
C LEU A 128 -8.58 1.89 2.22
N LEU A 129 -8.30 3.09 2.74
CA LEU A 129 -7.44 3.28 3.92
C LEU A 129 -8.02 2.59 5.16
N GLN A 130 -9.34 2.53 5.32
CA GLN A 130 -10.03 1.79 6.38
C GLN A 130 -9.74 0.28 6.38
N ARG A 131 -9.27 -0.28 5.26
CA ARG A 131 -8.85 -1.69 5.21
C ARG A 131 -7.47 -1.92 5.85
N VAL A 132 -6.68 -0.86 6.02
CA VAL A 132 -5.29 -0.93 6.50
C VAL A 132 -5.09 -0.21 7.83
N LEU A 133 -5.83 0.87 8.06
CA LEU A 133 -5.81 1.69 9.28
C LEU A 133 -7.18 1.64 9.96
N LYS A 134 -7.21 1.71 11.29
CA LYS A 134 -8.47 1.73 12.06
C LYS A 134 -9.05 3.15 12.11
N LEU A 135 -9.77 3.53 11.06
CA LEU A 135 -10.39 4.85 10.93
C LEU A 135 -11.90 4.79 11.20
N GLU A 136 -12.40 5.62 12.11
CA GLU A 136 -13.84 5.79 12.38
C GLU A 136 -14.26 7.26 12.21
N GLY A 137 -14.91 7.57 11.09
CA GLY A 137 -15.39 8.92 10.77
C GLY A 137 -16.82 8.95 10.25
N ASP A 138 -17.30 10.18 10.01
CA ASP A 138 -18.62 10.41 9.45
C ASP A 138 -18.67 10.12 7.93
N PRO A 139 -19.86 10.01 7.31
CA PRO A 139 -19.97 9.71 5.88
C PRO A 139 -19.25 10.71 4.97
N GLN A 140 -19.09 11.96 5.42
CA GLN A 140 -18.36 12.99 4.66
C GLN A 140 -16.87 12.67 4.57
N PHE A 141 -16.25 12.34 5.71
CA PHE A 141 -14.85 11.88 5.74
C PHE A 141 -14.67 10.57 4.97
N LEU A 142 -15.58 9.60 5.14
CA LEU A 142 -15.48 8.30 4.46
C LEU A 142 -15.55 8.41 2.94
N SER A 143 -16.27 9.41 2.42
CA SER A 143 -16.40 9.65 0.97
C SER A 143 -15.23 10.45 0.38
N ASP A 144 -14.28 10.92 1.20
CA ASP A 144 -13.14 11.73 0.77
C ASP A 144 -11.96 10.86 0.30
N GLN A 145 -10.94 11.52 -0.26
CA GLN A 145 -9.68 10.92 -0.67
C GLN A 145 -8.51 11.66 -0.02
N ILE A 146 -7.63 10.92 0.64
CA ILE A 146 -6.50 11.45 1.40
C ILE A 146 -5.20 11.22 0.64
N ASP A 147 -4.34 12.22 0.55
CA ASP A 147 -3.00 12.08 -0.05
C ASP A 147 -1.87 12.01 0.99
N ARG A 148 -2.14 12.44 2.21
CA ARG A 148 -1.17 12.54 3.30
C ARG A 148 -1.81 12.48 4.67
N ILE A 149 -1.12 11.85 5.62
CA ILE A 149 -1.44 11.88 7.05
C ILE A 149 -0.25 12.51 7.78
N TRP A 150 -0.52 13.45 8.68
CA TRP A 150 0.49 14.11 9.48
C TRP A 150 0.20 13.91 10.95
N ILE A 151 1.19 13.41 11.67
CA ILE A 151 1.15 13.14 13.10
C ILE A 151 2.26 13.96 13.74
N TYR A 152 1.97 14.88 14.64
CA TYR A 152 3.01 15.69 15.27
C TYR A 152 2.70 16.02 16.73
N ASN A 153 3.75 16.32 17.48
CA ASN A 153 3.66 16.88 18.82
C ASN A 153 4.01 18.38 18.75
N PRO A 154 3.04 19.30 18.95
CA PRO A 154 3.32 20.73 18.98
C PRO A 154 4.31 21.06 20.11
N GLN A 155 5.33 21.86 19.82
CA GLN A 155 6.31 22.26 20.83
C GLN A 155 5.65 22.91 22.06
N GLY A 156 6.07 22.46 23.25
CA GLY A 156 5.56 22.98 24.53
C GLY A 156 4.15 22.52 24.89
N ARG A 157 3.56 21.56 24.14
CA ARG A 157 2.27 20.97 24.47
C ARG A 157 2.39 19.48 24.75
N GLU A 158 1.60 19.02 25.71
CA GLU A 158 1.51 17.60 26.06
C GLU A 158 0.42 16.87 25.25
N GLU A 159 0.31 17.15 23.96
CA GLU A 159 -0.69 16.54 23.07
C GLU A 159 -0.08 16.08 21.75
N VAL A 160 -0.68 15.05 21.14
CA VAL A 160 -0.37 14.62 19.77
C VAL A 160 -1.54 15.02 18.88
N ARG A 161 -1.25 15.67 17.76
CA ARG A 161 -2.26 16.08 16.79
C ARG A 161 -2.10 15.28 15.51
N VAL A 162 -3.22 14.82 14.96
CA VAL A 162 -3.25 13.99 13.77
C VAL A 162 -4.17 14.59 12.72
N TYR A 163 -3.64 14.76 11.52
CA TYR A 163 -4.31 15.40 10.40
C TYR A 163 -4.28 14.54 9.14
N PHE A 164 -5.43 14.42 8.49
CA PHE A 164 -5.61 13.72 7.22
C PHE A 164 -5.91 14.78 6.15
N PHE A 165 -5.01 14.93 5.18
CA PHE A 165 -5.10 15.95 4.14
C PHE A 165 -5.95 15.44 2.98
N SER A 166 -7.03 16.15 2.66
CA SER A 166 -7.79 15.84 1.44
C SER A 166 -6.97 16.17 0.20
N SER A 167 -7.06 15.28 -0.78
CA SER A 167 -6.46 15.43 -2.10
C SER A 167 -7.03 16.61 -2.90
N ASP A 168 -8.18 17.18 -2.50
CA ASP A 168 -8.74 18.41 -3.06
C ASP A 168 -7.91 19.67 -2.72
N ARG A 169 -6.97 19.53 -1.77
CA ARG A 169 -6.07 20.56 -1.25
C ARG A 169 -6.74 21.76 -0.57
N GLN A 170 -8.05 21.71 -0.33
CA GLN A 170 -8.82 22.75 0.36
C GLN A 170 -9.02 22.40 1.84
N VAL A 171 -9.12 21.11 2.14
CA VAL A 171 -9.59 20.63 3.44
C VAL A 171 -8.54 19.76 4.12
N VAL A 172 -8.56 19.80 5.44
CA VAL A 172 -7.86 18.85 6.30
C VAL A 172 -8.81 18.33 7.38
N TYR A 173 -8.72 17.06 7.72
CA TYR A 173 -9.49 16.46 8.82
C TYR A 173 -8.59 16.23 10.03
N GLU A 174 -8.98 16.76 11.19
CA GLU A 174 -8.29 16.51 12.46
C GLU A 174 -8.94 15.32 13.17
N SER A 175 -8.16 14.29 13.51
CA SER A 175 -8.63 13.20 14.36
C SER A 175 -8.49 13.61 15.82
N VAL A 176 -9.60 13.96 16.47
CA VAL A 176 -9.62 14.43 17.87
C VAL A 176 -9.42 13.30 18.90
N ARG A 177 -9.54 12.04 18.47
CA ARG A 177 -9.26 10.86 19.29
C ARG A 177 -8.32 9.95 18.53
N ALA A 178 -7.02 10.10 18.78
CA ALA A 178 -5.98 9.22 18.26
C ALA A 178 -5.32 8.46 19.41
N ASP A 179 -5.14 7.14 19.27
CA ASP A 179 -4.40 6.31 20.22
C ASP A 179 -2.88 6.48 20.03
N LEU A 180 -2.38 7.69 20.31
CA LEU A 180 -0.96 8.04 20.18
C LEU A 180 -0.50 8.91 21.34
N THR A 181 0.69 8.62 21.84
CA THR A 181 1.35 9.37 22.91
C THR A 181 2.54 10.16 22.38
N ILE A 182 3.03 11.13 23.16
CA ILE A 182 4.26 11.87 22.82
C ILE A 182 5.46 10.93 22.70
N SER A 183 5.52 9.90 23.56
CA SER A 183 6.57 8.89 23.55
C SER A 183 6.60 8.13 22.21
N ASP A 184 5.43 7.80 21.65
CA ASP A 184 5.35 7.19 20.31
C ASP A 184 6.03 8.08 19.26
N ILE A 185 5.74 9.39 19.26
CA ILE A 185 6.31 10.33 18.28
C ILE A 185 7.82 10.47 18.46
N GLN A 186 8.28 10.60 19.70
CA GLN A 186 9.71 10.66 20.01
C GLN A 186 10.45 9.39 19.58
N GLU A 187 9.83 8.22 19.76
CA GLU A 187 10.38 6.95 19.30
C GLU A 187 10.47 6.90 17.77
N TYR A 188 9.40 7.28 17.06
CA TYR A 188 9.36 7.24 15.59
C TYR A 188 10.40 8.19 14.98
N VAL A 189 10.46 9.43 15.48
CA VAL A 189 11.43 10.43 15.07
C VAL A 189 12.86 10.00 15.44
N GLY A 190 13.02 9.34 16.59
CA GLY A 190 14.30 8.81 17.06
C GLY A 190 14.97 7.86 16.07
N TYR A 191 14.19 7.03 15.35
CA TYR A 191 14.72 6.16 14.30
C TYR A 191 15.42 6.93 13.17
N GLY A 192 15.03 8.19 12.93
CA GLY A 192 15.59 9.04 11.88
C GLY A 192 16.92 9.70 12.22
N SER A 193 17.39 9.61 13.48
CA SER A 193 18.56 10.37 13.96
C SER A 193 19.87 10.03 13.24
N TYR A 194 19.97 8.83 12.69
CA TYR A 194 21.13 8.32 11.96
C TYR A 194 20.81 8.01 10.50
N TRP A 195 19.81 8.66 9.93
CA TRP A 195 19.44 8.46 8.52
C TRP A 195 19.85 9.68 7.69
N PRO A 196 20.15 9.53 6.37
CA PRO A 196 20.55 10.65 5.53
C PRO A 196 19.66 11.88 5.71
N PRO A 197 20.22 13.08 5.92
CA PRO A 197 19.43 14.29 6.16
C PRO A 197 18.84 14.83 4.87
N TYR A 198 17.60 15.30 4.95
CA TYR A 198 16.88 15.95 3.86
C TYR A 198 16.57 17.41 4.21
N ARG A 199 16.60 18.25 3.18
CA ARG A 199 16.09 19.63 3.21
C ARG A 199 14.89 19.75 2.28
N THR A 200 13.98 20.68 2.58
CA THR A 200 12.88 21.02 1.68
C THR A 200 13.09 22.41 1.08
N LEU A 201 12.70 22.60 -0.19
CA LEU A 201 12.79 23.89 -0.87
C LEU A 201 11.50 24.71 -0.77
N ASP A 202 10.37 24.02 -0.84
CA ASP A 202 9.04 24.59 -1.03
C ASP A 202 8.00 23.98 -0.07
N GLY A 203 8.46 23.15 0.88
CA GLY A 203 7.60 22.38 1.78
C GLY A 203 6.89 21.20 1.12
N MET A 204 7.22 20.86 -0.14
CA MET A 204 6.63 19.74 -0.89
C MET A 204 7.70 18.73 -1.30
N LEU A 205 8.84 19.19 -1.81
CA LEU A 205 9.93 18.34 -2.26
C LEU A 205 11.00 18.22 -1.18
N TYR A 206 11.41 16.99 -0.91
CA TYR A 206 12.49 16.66 0.00
C TYR A 206 13.70 16.23 -0.80
N ILE A 207 14.82 16.90 -0.54
CA ILE A 207 16.07 16.72 -1.28
C ILE A 207 17.13 16.28 -0.27
N PRO A 208 17.78 15.13 -0.48
CA PRO A 208 18.84 14.71 0.42
C PRO A 208 20.02 15.67 0.31
N THR A 209 20.68 15.87 1.44
CA THR A 209 21.88 16.71 1.54
C THR A 209 23.15 15.94 1.23
N GLU A 210 23.11 14.62 1.36
CA GLU A 210 24.20 13.68 1.09
C GLU A 210 23.79 12.62 0.06
N PRO A 211 24.71 12.10 -0.77
CA PRO A 211 24.39 11.06 -1.74
C PRO A 211 23.74 9.83 -1.09
N LEU A 212 22.66 9.32 -1.68
CA LEU A 212 21.98 8.16 -1.14
C LEU A 212 22.62 6.88 -1.68
N GLU A 213 23.08 6.02 -0.78
CA GLU A 213 23.52 4.68 -1.15
C GLU A 213 22.33 3.84 -1.62
N THR A 214 22.54 3.10 -2.70
CA THR A 214 21.54 2.24 -3.32
C THR A 214 22.23 1.10 -4.06
N VAL A 215 21.44 0.16 -4.59
CA VAL A 215 21.95 -1.03 -5.25
C VAL A 215 21.41 -1.10 -6.66
N GLN A 216 22.32 -1.18 -7.63
CA GLN A 216 21.99 -1.70 -8.95
C GLN A 216 21.97 -3.21 -8.89
N ALA A 217 20.97 -3.82 -9.51
CA ALA A 217 20.86 -5.26 -9.64
C ALA A 217 20.88 -5.69 -11.11
N VAL A 218 21.53 -6.81 -11.40
CA VAL A 218 21.32 -7.59 -12.62
C VAL A 218 20.75 -8.93 -12.19
N ILE A 219 19.57 -9.27 -12.73
CA ILE A 219 18.76 -10.41 -12.28
C ILE A 219 18.36 -11.22 -13.50
N GLY A 220 18.29 -12.54 -13.36
CA GLY A 220 17.57 -13.37 -14.32
C GLY A 220 16.08 -13.05 -14.35
N TYR A 221 15.39 -13.49 -15.39
CA TYR A 221 13.94 -13.55 -15.36
C TYR A 221 13.41 -14.77 -16.12
N ASP A 222 12.39 -15.38 -15.55
CA ASP A 222 11.57 -16.35 -16.25
C ASP A 222 10.51 -15.65 -17.10
N LYS A 223 10.06 -16.32 -18.14
CA LYS A 223 9.06 -15.79 -19.06
C LYS A 223 7.88 -16.75 -19.17
N TYR A 224 6.69 -16.28 -18.84
CA TYR A 224 5.46 -17.03 -19.10
C TYR A 224 5.22 -17.16 -20.59
N THR A 225 4.76 -18.35 -20.99
CA THR A 225 4.35 -18.58 -22.36
C THR A 225 3.00 -17.91 -22.63
N THR A 226 2.76 -17.59 -23.90
CA THR A 226 1.48 -17.02 -24.31
C THR A 226 0.34 -18.01 -24.08
N GLU A 227 0.60 -19.30 -24.20
CA GLU A 227 -0.37 -20.37 -23.96
C GLU A 227 -0.75 -20.48 -22.48
N GLN A 228 0.21 -20.34 -21.57
CA GLN A 228 -0.06 -20.24 -20.13
C GLN A 228 -0.98 -19.06 -19.84
N MET A 229 -0.69 -17.91 -20.44
CA MET A 229 -1.47 -16.70 -20.20
C MET A 229 -2.91 -16.78 -20.76
N GLN A 230 -3.09 -17.41 -21.94
CA GLN A 230 -4.43 -17.68 -22.49
C GLN A 230 -5.26 -18.55 -21.52
N ARG A 231 -4.68 -19.65 -21.04
CA ARG A 231 -5.32 -20.53 -20.04
C ARG A 231 -5.67 -19.77 -18.76
N ASN A 232 -4.73 -18.99 -18.23
CA ASN A 232 -4.93 -18.22 -17.01
C ASN A 232 -6.02 -17.17 -17.12
N LEU A 233 -6.21 -16.57 -18.31
CA LEU A 233 -7.26 -15.59 -18.59
C LEU A 233 -8.55 -16.22 -19.14
N SER A 234 -8.71 -17.54 -18.99
CA SER A 234 -9.90 -18.29 -19.42
C SER A 234 -10.21 -18.22 -20.91
N LEU A 235 -9.21 -17.89 -21.75
CA LEU A 235 -9.30 -18.02 -23.20
C LEU A 235 -8.96 -19.46 -23.57
N ASP A 236 -9.97 -20.21 -24.04
CA ASP A 236 -9.75 -21.58 -24.52
C ASP A 236 -8.91 -21.56 -25.82
N PRO A 237 -7.65 -22.05 -25.78
CA PRO A 237 -6.78 -22.02 -26.96
C PRO A 237 -7.36 -22.79 -28.16
N ALA A 238 -8.25 -23.76 -27.94
CA ALA A 238 -8.85 -24.57 -29.00
C ALA A 238 -9.85 -23.80 -29.88
N VAL A 239 -10.46 -22.73 -29.34
CA VAL A 239 -11.46 -21.90 -30.06
C VAL A 239 -10.93 -20.51 -30.40
N THR A 240 -9.73 -20.16 -29.92
CA THR A 240 -9.07 -18.89 -30.26
C THR A 240 -8.47 -18.94 -31.66
N ARG A 241 -8.60 -17.83 -32.41
CA ARG A 241 -7.86 -17.59 -33.65
C ARG A 241 -6.66 -16.69 -33.39
N THR A 242 -5.55 -16.95 -34.07
CA THR A 242 -4.36 -16.11 -34.03
C THR A 242 -4.30 -15.18 -35.25
N ILE A 243 -4.13 -13.89 -35.00
CA ILE A 243 -3.88 -12.86 -35.99
C ILE A 243 -2.47 -12.32 -35.73
N ARG A 244 -1.63 -12.27 -36.76
CA ARG A 244 -0.29 -11.69 -36.69
C ARG A 244 -0.26 -10.40 -37.46
N ASP A 245 0.09 -9.32 -36.80
CA ASP A 245 0.33 -8.04 -37.46
C ASP A 245 1.75 -7.98 -38.04
N ARG A 246 1.96 -7.12 -39.04
CA ARG A 246 3.26 -6.86 -39.68
C ARG A 246 4.30 -6.31 -38.70
N SER A 247 3.86 -5.73 -37.58
CA SER A 247 4.70 -5.25 -36.48
C SER A 247 5.29 -6.36 -35.60
N GLY A 248 4.86 -7.61 -35.78
CA GLY A 248 5.25 -8.74 -34.92
C GLY A 248 4.32 -8.96 -33.73
N THR A 249 3.33 -8.08 -33.52
CA THR A 249 2.27 -8.26 -32.52
C THR A 249 1.40 -9.49 -32.86
N GLN A 250 1.13 -10.32 -31.85
CA GLN A 250 0.25 -11.49 -31.97
C GLN A 250 -1.04 -11.24 -31.20
N ILE A 251 -2.18 -11.45 -31.84
CA ILE A 251 -3.51 -11.27 -31.23
C ILE A 251 -4.23 -12.61 -31.25
N TYR A 252 -4.69 -13.05 -30.09
CA TYR A 252 -5.50 -14.24 -29.88
C TYR A 252 -6.90 -13.80 -29.50
N THR A 253 -7.93 -14.35 -30.13
CA THR A 253 -9.31 -13.92 -29.85
C THR A 253 -10.31 -15.03 -30.17
N ASP A 254 -11.37 -15.12 -29.38
CA ASP A 254 -12.54 -15.98 -29.64
C ASP A 254 -13.72 -15.20 -30.28
N GLY A 255 -13.49 -13.91 -30.60
CA GLY A 255 -14.50 -12.99 -31.12
C GLY A 255 -15.22 -12.15 -30.07
N LYS A 256 -15.10 -12.48 -28.78
CA LYS A 256 -15.62 -11.68 -27.65
C LYS A 256 -14.48 -11.05 -26.87
N GLN A 257 -13.49 -11.86 -26.51
CA GLN A 257 -12.31 -11.47 -25.77
C GLN A 257 -11.09 -11.47 -26.68
N GLY A 258 -10.09 -10.67 -26.32
CA GLY A 258 -8.84 -10.53 -27.04
C GLY A 258 -7.63 -10.58 -26.11
N LEU A 259 -6.55 -11.19 -26.58
CA LEU A 259 -5.24 -11.20 -25.93
C LEU A 259 -4.20 -10.75 -26.95
N GLN A 260 -3.64 -9.57 -26.73
CA GLN A 260 -2.58 -9.00 -27.55
C GLN A 260 -1.24 -9.22 -26.85
N VAL A 261 -0.26 -9.72 -27.61
CA VAL A 261 1.09 -10.04 -27.14
C VAL A 261 2.07 -9.17 -27.91
N GLU A 262 2.81 -8.35 -27.17
CA GLU A 262 3.68 -7.30 -27.70
C GLU A 262 5.09 -7.39 -27.11
N GLN A 263 5.99 -6.49 -27.52
CA GLN A 263 7.38 -6.42 -27.01
C GLN A 263 8.09 -7.78 -27.11
N ASN A 264 8.05 -8.40 -28.30
CA ASN A 264 8.61 -9.74 -28.53
C ASN A 264 8.09 -10.79 -27.53
N GLY A 265 6.82 -10.63 -27.13
CA GLY A 265 6.12 -11.46 -26.16
C GLY A 265 6.47 -11.21 -24.71
N GLN A 266 6.99 -10.05 -24.34
CA GLN A 266 7.25 -9.68 -22.93
C GLN A 266 6.09 -8.93 -22.28
N TRP A 267 5.12 -8.47 -23.07
CA TRP A 267 3.95 -7.74 -22.60
C TRP A 267 2.67 -8.36 -23.13
N VAL A 268 1.66 -8.42 -22.27
CA VAL A 268 0.34 -8.89 -22.63
C VAL A 268 -0.71 -7.82 -22.31
N ARG A 269 -1.69 -7.68 -23.20
CA ARG A 269 -2.90 -6.88 -23.02
C ARG A 269 -4.11 -7.74 -23.32
N TYR A 270 -4.89 -8.01 -22.30
CA TYR A 270 -6.18 -8.68 -22.37
C TYR A 270 -7.31 -7.66 -22.45
N THR A 271 -8.33 -7.97 -23.23
CA THR A 271 -9.51 -7.13 -23.42
C THR A 271 -10.78 -7.98 -23.42
N ASP A 272 -11.74 -7.60 -22.59
CA ASP A 272 -13.11 -8.10 -22.58
C ASP A 272 -14.06 -6.89 -22.62
N PRO A 273 -14.65 -6.55 -23.78
CA PRO A 273 -15.40 -5.31 -23.93
C PRO A 273 -16.60 -5.23 -22.96
N VAL A 274 -16.49 -4.36 -21.95
CA VAL A 274 -17.58 -4.03 -21.04
C VAL A 274 -18.34 -2.81 -21.55
N ALA A 275 -19.67 -2.87 -21.56
CA ALA A 275 -20.50 -1.74 -21.95
C ALA A 275 -20.28 -0.55 -21.00
N SER A 276 -20.02 0.63 -21.56
CA SER A 276 -19.95 1.86 -20.76
C SER A 276 -21.34 2.24 -20.27
N THR A 277 -21.53 2.21 -18.95
CA THR A 277 -22.76 2.70 -18.30
C THR A 277 -22.49 4.10 -17.75
N GLY A 278 -23.37 5.08 -18.02
CA GLY A 278 -23.19 6.49 -17.60
C GLY A 278 -23.26 6.78 -16.09
N ASN A 279 -23.06 5.79 -15.22
CA ASN A 279 -23.07 5.94 -13.76
C ASN A 279 -21.64 6.16 -13.21
N LEU A 280 -21.54 6.75 -12.01
CA LEU A 280 -20.26 6.92 -11.31
C LEU A 280 -19.63 5.57 -10.93
N ASN A 281 -18.33 5.43 -11.17
CA ASN A 281 -17.53 4.29 -10.74
C ASN A 281 -16.98 4.52 -9.33
N SER A 282 -17.00 3.49 -8.48
CA SER A 282 -16.28 3.51 -7.20
C SER A 282 -14.85 3.02 -7.41
N LEU A 283 -13.87 3.87 -7.07
CA LEU A 283 -12.45 3.47 -7.12
C LEU A 283 -12.17 2.32 -6.14
N THR A 284 -12.73 2.36 -4.93
CA THR A 284 -12.58 1.30 -3.93
C THR A 284 -13.07 -0.05 -4.47
N GLU A 285 -14.27 -0.08 -5.08
CA GLU A 285 -14.83 -1.28 -5.69
C GLU A 285 -13.93 -1.81 -6.81
N ASN A 286 -13.47 -0.93 -7.70
CA ASN A 286 -12.61 -1.30 -8.82
C ASN A 286 -11.23 -1.80 -8.38
N VAL A 287 -10.63 -1.22 -7.33
CA VAL A 287 -9.36 -1.72 -6.77
C VAL A 287 -9.53 -3.12 -6.19
N MET A 288 -10.60 -3.35 -5.43
CA MET A 288 -10.87 -4.68 -4.84
C MET A 288 -11.14 -5.74 -5.91
N ALA A 289 -11.90 -5.39 -6.94
CA ALA A 289 -12.13 -6.28 -8.08
C ALA A 289 -10.84 -6.55 -8.87
N GLY A 290 -10.00 -5.53 -9.09
CA GLY A 290 -8.72 -5.69 -9.77
C GLY A 290 -7.72 -6.55 -9.01
N LEU A 291 -7.70 -6.44 -7.67
CA LEU A 291 -6.96 -7.34 -6.79
C LEU A 291 -7.45 -8.79 -6.96
N GLN A 292 -8.76 -9.01 -6.86
CA GLN A 292 -9.34 -10.35 -6.99
C GLN A 292 -9.08 -10.96 -8.36
N PHE A 293 -9.23 -10.18 -9.43
CA PHE A 293 -8.92 -10.61 -10.79
C PHE A 293 -7.45 -11.00 -10.92
N THR A 294 -6.53 -10.17 -10.42
CA THR A 294 -5.09 -10.48 -10.45
C THR A 294 -4.79 -11.77 -9.69
N ASN A 295 -5.35 -11.97 -8.49
CA ASN A 295 -5.21 -13.20 -7.72
C ASN A 295 -5.69 -14.45 -8.48
N GLN A 296 -6.81 -14.35 -9.21
CA GLN A 296 -7.41 -15.47 -9.92
C GLN A 296 -6.70 -15.80 -11.25
N HIS A 297 -6.10 -14.79 -11.89
CA HIS A 297 -5.56 -14.86 -13.25
C HIS A 297 -4.03 -14.84 -13.31
N GLY A 298 -3.38 -15.55 -12.38
CA GLY A 298 -1.94 -15.76 -12.34
C GLY A 298 -1.28 -15.22 -11.07
N GLY A 299 -1.87 -14.28 -10.36
CA GLY A 299 -1.30 -13.72 -9.14
C GLY A 299 -0.17 -12.72 -9.40
N TRP A 300 0.75 -12.62 -8.44
CA TRP A 300 1.69 -11.50 -8.33
C TRP A 300 3.14 -11.94 -8.55
N ASP A 301 3.92 -11.14 -9.26
CA ASP A 301 5.33 -11.40 -9.60
C ASP A 301 6.30 -10.56 -8.74
N GLY A 302 5.95 -10.38 -7.46
CA GLY A 302 6.77 -9.69 -6.45
C GLY A 302 5.99 -8.67 -5.62
N LYS A 303 6.71 -7.78 -4.93
CA LYS A 303 6.09 -6.73 -4.11
C LYS A 303 5.43 -5.68 -5.01
N HIS A 304 4.18 -5.35 -4.73
CA HIS A 304 3.42 -4.34 -5.46
C HIS A 304 2.83 -3.29 -4.52
N ARG A 305 2.49 -2.14 -5.09
CA ARG A 305 1.73 -1.08 -4.42
C ARG A 305 0.63 -0.59 -5.33
N PHE A 306 -0.56 -0.40 -4.80
CA PHE A 306 -1.61 0.32 -5.51
C PHE A 306 -1.22 1.79 -5.71
N VAL A 307 -1.37 2.28 -6.94
CA VAL A 307 -1.20 3.68 -7.31
C VAL A 307 -2.47 4.12 -8.02
N ASN A 308 -3.12 5.16 -7.51
CA ASN A 308 -4.28 5.74 -8.18
C ASN A 308 -3.77 6.53 -9.41
N PRO A 309 -4.16 6.14 -10.65
CA PRO A 309 -3.73 6.84 -11.87
C PRO A 309 -4.36 8.23 -12.03
N GLY A 310 -5.27 8.61 -11.13
CA GLY A 310 -5.83 9.95 -11.04
C GLY A 310 -7.23 10.08 -11.64
N SER A 311 -7.74 11.31 -11.62
CA SER A 311 -9.13 11.62 -11.99
C SER A 311 -9.41 11.51 -13.50
N ALA A 312 -8.38 11.57 -14.35
CA ALA A 312 -8.52 11.42 -15.80
C ALA A 312 -9.15 10.08 -16.19
N GLU A 313 -8.94 9.03 -15.40
CA GLU A 313 -9.53 7.71 -15.64
C GLU A 313 -10.93 7.56 -15.02
N GLY A 314 -11.42 8.55 -14.27
CA GLY A 314 -12.76 8.55 -13.68
C GLY A 314 -12.99 7.38 -12.71
N GLY A 315 -11.93 6.96 -12.00
CA GLY A 315 -11.96 5.83 -11.08
C GLY A 315 -11.97 4.45 -11.75
N ARG A 316 -11.83 4.37 -13.09
CA ARG A 316 -11.78 3.11 -13.84
C ARG A 316 -10.40 2.45 -13.83
N GLY A 317 -9.36 3.28 -13.83
CA GLY A 317 -7.98 2.83 -13.82
C GLY A 317 -7.53 2.31 -12.48
N VAL A 318 -6.90 1.15 -12.48
CA VAL A 318 -6.20 0.57 -11.33
C VAL A 318 -4.79 0.22 -11.79
N VAL A 319 -3.79 0.75 -11.08
CA VAL A 319 -2.38 0.44 -11.35
C VAL A 319 -1.77 -0.16 -10.10
N PHE A 320 -1.12 -1.31 -10.26
CA PHE A 320 -0.24 -1.87 -9.26
C PHE A 320 1.21 -1.73 -9.72
N GLN A 321 1.94 -0.89 -9.03
CA GLN A 321 3.34 -0.58 -9.27
C GLN A 321 4.22 -1.63 -8.59
N GLN A 322 5.07 -2.31 -9.33
CA GLN A 322 6.04 -3.27 -8.81
C GLN A 322 7.19 -2.54 -8.12
N TYR A 323 7.67 -3.14 -7.04
CA TYR A 323 8.82 -2.72 -6.24
C TYR A 323 9.86 -3.82 -6.23
N TRP A 324 11.13 -3.43 -6.32
CA TRP A 324 12.23 -4.31 -5.98
C TRP A 324 12.88 -3.80 -4.70
N HIS A 325 12.76 -4.58 -3.62
CA HIS A 325 13.02 -4.14 -2.26
C HIS A 325 12.23 -2.87 -1.91
N SER A 326 12.92 -1.73 -1.77
CA SER A 326 12.35 -0.46 -1.32
C SER A 326 11.99 0.52 -2.43
N LEU A 327 12.40 0.25 -3.67
CA LEU A 327 12.30 1.19 -4.76
C LEU A 327 11.29 0.75 -5.84
N PRO A 328 10.43 1.67 -6.32
CA PRO A 328 9.51 1.37 -7.42
C PRO A 328 10.27 1.19 -8.74
N ILE A 329 9.83 0.24 -9.55
CA ILE A 329 10.35 0.03 -10.91
C ILE A 329 9.56 0.89 -11.89
N ILE A 330 10.13 2.00 -12.32
CA ILE A 330 9.45 2.91 -13.24
C ILE A 330 9.49 2.36 -14.67
N THR A 331 8.39 2.59 -15.39
CA THR A 331 8.22 2.19 -16.78
C THR A 331 8.74 3.29 -17.72
N GLU A 332 9.60 2.95 -18.67
CA GLU A 332 10.15 3.88 -19.66
C GLU A 332 10.07 3.28 -21.08
N PRO A 333 9.43 3.96 -22.05
CA PRO A 333 9.44 3.50 -23.44
C PRO A 333 10.87 3.26 -23.96
N PRO A 334 11.10 2.21 -24.78
CA PRO A 334 10.09 1.32 -25.37
C PRO A 334 9.70 0.12 -24.50
N LEU A 335 10.29 -0.07 -23.31
CA LEU A 335 10.06 -1.23 -22.45
C LEU A 335 8.91 -0.99 -21.47
N ARG A 336 7.92 -1.89 -21.45
CA ARG A 336 6.85 -1.87 -20.45
C ARG A 336 7.14 -2.97 -19.43
N PHE A 337 7.47 -2.54 -18.23
CA PHE A 337 7.83 -3.40 -17.13
C PHE A 337 7.57 -2.67 -15.80
N GLY A 338 7.35 -3.42 -14.73
CA GLY A 338 7.17 -2.88 -13.40
C GLY A 338 5.75 -2.44 -13.04
N GLN A 339 4.75 -2.75 -13.86
CA GLN A 339 3.35 -2.37 -13.58
C GLN A 339 2.37 -3.45 -14.05
N ILE A 340 1.33 -3.68 -13.26
CA ILE A 340 0.08 -4.33 -13.67
C ILE A 340 -0.98 -3.24 -13.79
N ARG A 341 -1.63 -3.14 -14.94
CA ARG A 341 -2.64 -2.12 -15.22
C ARG A 341 -3.98 -2.75 -15.54
N LEU A 342 -5.04 -2.20 -14.97
CA LEU A 342 -6.40 -2.65 -15.22
C LEU A 342 -7.29 -1.45 -15.52
N THR A 343 -8.24 -1.65 -16.43
CA THR A 343 -9.38 -0.74 -16.60
C THR A 343 -10.64 -1.50 -16.26
N LEU A 344 -11.38 -0.97 -15.28
CA LEU A 344 -12.60 -1.58 -14.76
C LEU A 344 -13.80 -0.65 -14.92
N GLN A 345 -14.97 -1.26 -15.03
CA GLN A 345 -16.25 -0.58 -14.97
C GLN A 345 -17.12 -1.32 -13.95
N ARG A 346 -17.41 -0.68 -12.81
CA ARG A 346 -18.25 -1.25 -11.72
C ARG A 346 -17.81 -2.66 -11.29
N GLY A 347 -16.53 -2.80 -10.98
CA GLY A 347 -15.94 -4.07 -10.56
C GLY A 347 -15.74 -5.11 -11.68
N ILE A 348 -16.08 -4.80 -12.94
CA ILE A 348 -15.84 -5.70 -14.07
C ILE A 348 -14.59 -5.26 -14.81
N VAL A 349 -13.62 -6.17 -14.96
CA VAL A 349 -12.37 -5.92 -15.69
C VAL A 349 -12.63 -5.94 -17.19
N GLY A 350 -12.40 -4.81 -17.85
CA GLY A 350 -12.49 -4.69 -19.30
C GLY A 350 -11.13 -4.75 -20.00
N GLU A 351 -10.07 -4.28 -19.33
CA GLU A 351 -8.71 -4.41 -19.82
C GLU A 351 -7.77 -4.83 -18.68
N TYR A 352 -6.81 -5.69 -18.99
CA TYR A 352 -5.78 -6.17 -18.07
C TYR A 352 -4.44 -6.25 -18.80
N GLU A 353 -3.44 -5.53 -18.31
CA GLU A 353 -2.10 -5.48 -18.90
C GLU A 353 -1.03 -5.81 -17.88
N ARG A 354 -0.05 -6.62 -18.27
CA ARG A 354 1.10 -6.95 -17.43
C ARG A 354 2.30 -7.39 -18.24
N SER A 355 3.46 -7.45 -17.58
CA SER A 355 4.61 -8.16 -18.12
C SER A 355 4.42 -9.67 -18.00
N LEU A 356 4.98 -10.40 -18.96
CA LEU A 356 5.17 -11.86 -18.89
C LEU A 356 6.53 -12.25 -18.29
N MET A 357 7.35 -11.27 -17.90
CA MET A 357 8.64 -11.50 -17.26
C MET A 357 8.49 -11.48 -15.75
N THR A 358 9.00 -12.53 -15.09
CA THR A 358 9.07 -12.61 -13.62
C THR A 358 10.53 -12.64 -13.20
N LEU A 359 10.92 -11.72 -12.33
CA LEU A 359 12.29 -11.67 -11.81
C LEU A 359 12.58 -12.95 -11.04
N SER A 360 13.64 -13.67 -11.41
CA SER A 360 14.02 -14.94 -10.79
C SER A 360 15.51 -15.24 -10.97
N GLY A 361 16.04 -16.17 -10.17
CA GLY A 361 17.43 -16.60 -10.26
C GLY A 361 18.43 -15.71 -9.53
N GLU A 362 19.71 -15.86 -9.87
CA GLU A 362 20.81 -15.19 -9.18
C GLU A 362 20.81 -13.68 -9.42
N VAL A 363 21.17 -12.93 -8.37
CA VAL A 363 21.20 -11.47 -8.37
C VAL A 363 22.64 -10.99 -8.23
N GLU A 364 23.15 -10.32 -9.26
CA GLU A 364 24.41 -9.60 -9.18
C GLU A 364 24.13 -8.17 -8.67
N LYS A 365 24.64 -7.84 -7.47
CA LYS A 365 24.42 -6.53 -6.83
C LYS A 365 25.68 -5.66 -6.96
N THR A 366 25.49 -4.39 -7.31
CA THR A 366 26.56 -3.38 -7.35
C THR A 366 26.11 -2.14 -6.58
N ILE A 367 26.90 -1.68 -5.62
CA ILE A 367 26.63 -0.44 -4.87
C ILE A 367 26.71 0.75 -5.83
N ARG A 368 25.72 1.64 -5.74
CA ARG A 368 25.61 2.89 -6.50
C ARG A 368 25.21 4.01 -5.54
N TYR A 369 25.42 5.25 -5.96
CA TYR A 369 25.04 6.43 -5.20
C TYR A 369 24.16 7.35 -6.02
N LEU A 370 23.01 7.73 -5.49
CA LEU A 370 22.18 8.75 -6.09
C LEU A 370 22.72 10.14 -5.73
N PRO A 371 22.89 11.05 -6.71
CA PRO A 371 23.33 12.42 -6.47
C PRO A 371 22.44 13.16 -5.48
N ALA A 372 22.98 14.13 -4.76
CA ALA A 372 22.27 14.88 -3.74
C ALA A 372 22.62 16.37 -3.77
N GLY A 373 22.01 17.14 -2.88
CA GLY A 373 22.33 18.53 -2.66
C GLY A 373 22.15 19.38 -3.92
N GLU A 374 23.16 20.19 -4.21
CA GLU A 374 23.09 21.21 -5.26
C GLU A 374 22.98 20.64 -6.68
N ALA A 375 23.67 19.54 -6.97
CA ALA A 375 23.62 18.92 -8.29
C ALA A 375 22.20 18.45 -8.65
N LEU A 376 21.49 17.88 -7.67
CA LEU A 376 20.11 17.44 -7.84
C LEU A 376 19.15 18.62 -8.00
N ILE A 377 19.35 19.70 -7.24
CA ILE A 377 18.55 20.93 -7.36
C ILE A 377 18.70 21.56 -8.73
N GLN A 378 19.93 21.74 -9.21
CA GLN A 378 20.19 22.32 -10.52
C GLN A 378 19.55 21.48 -11.62
N ARG A 379 19.64 20.15 -11.51
CA ARG A 379 19.01 19.24 -12.46
C ARG A 379 17.47 19.35 -12.44
N LEU A 380 16.87 19.48 -11.26
CA LEU A 380 15.43 19.68 -11.08
C LEU A 380 14.97 21.03 -11.64
N GLN A 381 15.70 22.12 -11.38
CA GLN A 381 15.38 23.45 -11.92
C GLN A 381 15.51 23.51 -13.44
N ALA A 382 16.50 22.80 -14.01
CA ALA A 382 16.68 22.68 -15.45
C ALA A 382 15.69 21.71 -16.13
N TYR A 383 14.84 21.02 -15.36
CA TYR A 383 13.82 20.14 -15.92
C TYR A 383 12.71 20.97 -16.59
N GLU A 384 12.38 20.65 -17.84
CA GLU A 384 11.42 21.42 -18.67
C GLU A 384 10.07 21.61 -17.97
N ARG A 385 9.57 20.55 -17.32
CA ARG A 385 8.29 20.54 -16.60
C ARG A 385 8.46 20.70 -15.08
N SER A 386 9.51 21.39 -14.62
CA SER A 386 9.84 21.55 -13.19
C SER A 386 8.69 22.10 -12.35
N ALA A 387 7.91 23.06 -12.88
CA ALA A 387 6.75 23.64 -12.21
C ALA A 387 5.59 22.64 -11.97
N GLU A 388 5.55 21.53 -12.70
CA GLU A 388 4.53 20.50 -12.57
C GLU A 388 4.93 19.40 -11.58
N VAL A 389 6.19 19.36 -11.13
CA VAL A 389 6.72 18.32 -10.25
C VAL A 389 6.03 18.36 -8.89
N ARG A 390 5.51 17.21 -8.46
CA ARG A 390 4.82 17.00 -7.17
C ARG A 390 5.56 16.08 -6.23
N ALA A 391 6.45 15.24 -6.76
CA ALA A 391 7.31 14.37 -5.97
C ALA A 391 8.64 14.17 -6.67
N LEU A 392 9.69 14.01 -5.87
CA LEU A 392 11.04 13.59 -6.25
C LEU A 392 11.38 12.38 -5.36
N TYR A 393 11.72 11.25 -5.96
CA TYR A 393 11.94 10.01 -5.22
C TYR A 393 12.96 9.09 -5.93
N PRO A 394 13.69 8.26 -5.19
CA PRO A 394 14.53 7.21 -5.76
C PRO A 394 13.66 6.12 -6.41
N ALA A 395 14.09 5.63 -7.56
CA ALA A 395 13.40 4.60 -8.32
C ALA A 395 14.40 3.70 -9.07
N LEU A 396 13.90 2.65 -9.72
CA LEU A 396 14.67 1.73 -10.54
C LEU A 396 14.21 1.81 -12.00
N ARG A 397 15.12 2.09 -12.91
CA ARG A 397 14.90 1.92 -14.35
C ARG A 397 15.29 0.51 -14.76
N ALA A 398 14.36 -0.20 -15.38
CA ALA A 398 14.61 -1.53 -15.92
C ALA A 398 15.21 -1.47 -17.34
N LYS A 399 16.22 -2.29 -17.61
CA LYS A 399 16.81 -2.50 -18.94
C LYS A 399 16.98 -4.00 -19.19
N VAL A 400 16.35 -4.51 -20.24
CA VAL A 400 16.56 -5.91 -20.68
C VAL A 400 17.97 -6.04 -21.24
N LEU A 401 18.67 -7.09 -20.79
CA LEU A 401 19.98 -7.52 -21.26
C LEU A 401 19.84 -8.80 -22.09
N GLU A 402 20.95 -9.29 -22.64
CA GLU A 402 21.00 -10.61 -23.28
C GLU A 402 20.78 -11.75 -22.25
N GLU A 403 20.56 -12.97 -22.74
CA GLU A 403 20.49 -14.18 -21.90
C GLU A 403 19.38 -14.16 -20.83
N GLN A 404 18.24 -13.52 -21.13
CA GLN A 404 17.11 -13.39 -20.18
C GLN A 404 17.50 -12.74 -18.85
N ARG A 405 18.37 -11.72 -18.91
CA ARG A 405 18.69 -10.89 -17.74
C ARG A 405 18.08 -9.50 -17.86
N ILE A 406 17.85 -8.87 -16.72
CA ILE A 406 17.37 -7.49 -16.62
C ILE A 406 18.21 -6.73 -15.61
N SER A 407 18.64 -5.52 -15.98
CA SER A 407 19.31 -4.61 -15.07
C SER A 407 18.32 -3.60 -14.50
N LEU A 408 18.29 -3.50 -13.17
CA LEU A 408 17.57 -2.49 -12.43
C LEU A 408 18.57 -1.42 -11.99
N VAL A 409 18.55 -0.27 -12.65
CA VAL A 409 19.49 0.83 -12.42
C VAL A 409 18.83 1.91 -11.56
N PRO A 410 19.40 2.28 -10.41
CA PRO A 410 18.87 3.34 -9.57
C PRO A 410 18.91 4.71 -10.25
N VAL A 411 17.83 5.46 -10.11
CA VAL A 411 17.64 6.80 -10.67
C VAL A 411 16.84 7.68 -9.71
N TRP A 412 16.99 8.99 -9.86
CA TRP A 412 15.99 9.95 -9.39
C TRP A 412 14.86 10.02 -10.40
N ALA A 413 13.63 9.82 -9.91
CA ALA A 413 12.41 10.01 -10.67
C ALA A 413 11.63 11.20 -10.13
N VAL A 414 10.89 11.86 -11.03
CA VAL A 414 9.91 12.88 -10.67
C VAL A 414 8.52 12.39 -11.04
N ARG A 415 7.52 12.72 -10.20
CA ARG A 415 6.11 12.55 -10.55
C ARG A 415 5.46 13.91 -10.70
N LEU A 416 4.73 14.10 -11.80
CA LEU A 416 4.11 15.35 -12.19
C LEU A 416 2.66 15.44 -11.70
N ALA A 417 2.05 16.61 -11.86
CA ALA A 417 0.68 16.90 -11.41
C ALA A 417 -0.38 16.01 -12.09
N ASP A 418 -0.10 15.54 -13.31
CA ASP A 418 -0.96 14.64 -14.09
C ASP A 418 -0.73 13.16 -13.76
N GLY A 419 0.20 12.84 -12.84
CA GLY A 419 0.57 11.48 -12.46
C GLY A 419 1.68 10.85 -13.31
N THR A 420 2.13 11.51 -14.39
CA THR A 420 3.26 11.06 -15.21
C THR A 420 4.52 10.95 -14.36
N GLN A 421 5.33 9.94 -14.65
CA GLN A 421 6.61 9.70 -14.00
C GLN A 421 7.73 9.78 -15.02
N ASP A 422 8.76 10.57 -14.74
CA ASP A 422 9.91 10.76 -15.62
C ASP A 422 11.22 10.55 -14.86
N ILE A 423 12.25 10.12 -15.57
CA ILE A 423 13.61 10.02 -15.02
C ILE A 423 14.26 11.40 -15.03
N LEU A 424 14.66 11.85 -13.86
CA LEU A 424 15.38 13.11 -13.71
C LEU A 424 16.88 12.91 -13.88
N MET A 425 17.47 11.95 -13.17
CA MET A 425 18.92 11.77 -13.11
C MET A 425 19.31 10.34 -12.78
N GLU A 426 20.37 9.82 -13.40
CA GLU A 426 20.91 8.50 -13.05
C GLU A 426 21.80 8.53 -11.82
N ALA A 427 21.97 7.38 -11.16
CA ALA A 427 22.98 7.22 -10.14
C ALA A 427 24.41 7.46 -10.68
N LEU A 428 25.30 7.96 -9.82
CA LEU A 428 26.72 8.15 -10.10
C LEU A 428 27.35 6.86 -10.64
N PRO A 429 28.39 6.94 -11.51
CA PRO A 429 29.04 5.77 -12.09
C PRO A 429 29.46 4.72 -11.06
N ALA A 430 29.41 3.45 -11.45
CA ALA A 430 29.85 2.35 -10.59
C ALA A 430 31.32 2.55 -10.16
N GLY A 431 31.63 2.25 -8.90
CA GLY A 431 32.97 2.47 -8.32
C GLY A 431 33.24 3.90 -7.83
N THR A 432 32.26 4.80 -7.89
CA THR A 432 32.38 6.12 -7.24
C THR A 432 32.49 5.93 -5.73
N GLN A 433 33.60 6.40 -5.15
CA GLN A 433 33.75 6.47 -3.70
C GLN A 433 33.12 7.77 -3.20
N VAL A 434 32.05 7.65 -2.44
CA VAL A 434 31.48 8.77 -1.67
C VAL A 434 31.99 8.63 -0.26
N GLU A 435 32.58 9.70 0.27
CA GLU A 435 32.95 9.80 1.68
C GLU A 435 31.67 10.01 2.50
N SER A 436 30.82 8.97 2.60
CA SER A 436 29.56 9.03 3.34
C SER A 436 29.83 8.83 4.83
N ALA A 437 29.25 9.69 5.67
CA ALA A 437 29.41 9.66 7.13
C ALA A 437 28.52 8.62 7.84
N ILE A 438 27.64 7.91 7.13
CA ILE A 438 26.70 6.96 7.73
C ILE A 438 26.50 5.73 6.82
N PRO A 439 26.84 4.51 7.27
CA PRO A 439 26.56 3.28 6.53
C PRO A 439 25.09 2.88 6.65
N VAL A 440 24.45 2.55 5.52
CA VAL A 440 23.16 1.83 5.52
C VAL A 440 23.48 0.33 5.55
N THR A 441 23.10 -0.35 6.63
CA THR A 441 23.25 -1.81 6.72
C THR A 441 22.35 -2.51 5.69
N PRO A 442 22.88 -3.47 4.92
CA PRO A 442 22.04 -4.38 4.14
C PRO A 442 21.18 -5.22 5.09
N VAL A 443 19.93 -5.45 4.70
CA VAL A 443 19.05 -6.43 5.35
C VAL A 443 19.66 -7.82 5.10
N GLU A 444 20.08 -8.51 6.15
CA GLU A 444 20.37 -9.95 6.09
C GLU A 444 19.05 -10.71 5.87
N GLU A 445 19.02 -11.59 4.87
CA GLU A 445 17.91 -12.50 4.62
C GLU A 445 17.84 -13.54 5.74
N ASP A 446 16.69 -13.63 6.39
CA ASP A 446 16.35 -14.80 7.21
C ASP A 446 16.39 -16.03 6.31
N ALA A 447 17.37 -16.91 6.56
CA ALA A 447 17.47 -18.20 5.92
C ALA A 447 16.18 -19.00 6.14
N GLU A 448 15.62 -19.50 5.05
CA GLU A 448 14.44 -20.37 5.02
C GLU A 448 14.54 -21.48 6.09
N GLY A 449 13.59 -21.47 7.03
CA GLY A 449 13.43 -22.52 8.01
C GLY A 449 13.02 -23.82 7.34
N VAL A 450 13.98 -24.72 7.16
CA VAL A 450 13.72 -26.14 6.94
C VAL A 450 13.09 -26.71 8.21
N ALA A 451 11.81 -27.04 8.15
CA ALA A 451 11.13 -27.78 9.21
C ALA A 451 11.71 -29.19 9.32
N PRO A 452 12.20 -29.65 10.50
CA PRO A 452 12.53 -31.05 10.67
C PRO A 452 11.26 -31.86 10.95
N ALA A 453 11.14 -32.97 10.24
CA ALA A 453 10.13 -33.99 10.41
C ALA A 453 10.11 -34.54 11.84
N SER A 454 8.89 -34.70 12.39
CA SER A 454 8.65 -35.42 13.63
C SER A 454 8.55 -36.92 13.35
N ASP A 455 9.55 -37.69 13.78
CA ASP A 455 9.44 -39.13 13.95
C ASP A 455 9.77 -39.52 15.39
N GLY A 456 8.83 -40.25 16.01
CA GLY A 456 9.11 -41.48 16.74
C GLY A 456 10.05 -41.48 17.95
N GLU A 457 9.40 -41.49 19.12
CA GLU A 457 9.47 -42.62 20.07
C GLU A 457 10.47 -42.61 21.26
N GLN A 458 9.85 -42.76 22.44
CA GLN A 458 10.27 -43.49 23.65
C GLN A 458 11.26 -42.92 24.69
N ALA A 459 10.65 -42.66 25.86
CA ALA A 459 10.94 -43.28 27.17
C ALA A 459 12.04 -42.70 28.07
N GLY A 460 11.67 -42.46 29.34
CA GLY A 460 12.62 -42.36 30.45
C GLY A 460 12.11 -41.56 31.64
N ALA A 461 11.53 -42.24 32.62
CA ALA A 461 10.95 -41.69 33.84
C ALA A 461 11.97 -41.20 34.90
N GLY A 462 11.47 -40.33 35.80
CA GLY A 462 11.97 -40.11 37.17
C GLY A 462 11.87 -38.64 37.57
N GLY A 463 11.21 -38.21 38.64
CA GLY A 463 10.42 -38.84 39.68
C GLY A 463 9.80 -37.76 40.60
N GLU A 464 8.67 -38.09 41.22
CA GLU A 464 8.17 -37.75 42.59
C GLU A 464 8.78 -36.53 43.33
N ARG A 465 8.07 -35.63 44.04
CA ARG A 465 6.87 -35.64 44.91
C ARG A 465 6.53 -34.15 45.23
N ALA A 466 5.27 -33.70 45.28
CA ALA A 466 4.38 -33.55 46.46
C ALA A 466 5.01 -32.74 47.64
N SER A 467 4.39 -31.77 48.33
CA SER A 467 2.99 -31.44 48.61
C SER A 467 2.89 -30.13 49.42
N ASP A 468 1.68 -29.56 49.44
CA ASP A 468 0.97 -28.83 50.51
C ASP A 468 1.42 -27.47 51.07
N GLY A 469 0.41 -26.61 51.28
CA GLY A 469 0.40 -25.65 52.40
C GLY A 469 -0.37 -24.35 52.16
N ALA A 470 -1.63 -24.31 52.58
CA ALA A 470 -2.47 -23.10 52.68
C ALA A 470 -2.10 -22.21 53.88
N GLY A 471 -2.51 -20.94 53.89
CA GLY A 471 -2.65 -20.16 55.13
C GLY A 471 -2.58 -18.63 54.99
N ASP A 472 -3.65 -17.96 55.43
CA ASP A 472 -3.95 -16.53 55.47
C ASP A 472 -2.94 -15.61 56.19
N GLY A 473 -3.02 -14.30 55.92
CA GLY A 473 -2.56 -13.27 56.86
C GLY A 473 -2.29 -11.86 56.27
N GLU A 474 -3.30 -11.00 56.26
CA GLU A 474 -3.16 -9.54 56.50
C GLU A 474 -3.08 -9.29 58.04
N PRO A 475 -2.78 -8.08 58.61
CA PRO A 475 -2.64 -6.74 58.02
C PRO A 475 -1.52 -5.82 58.61
N ALA A 476 -1.49 -4.56 58.14
CA ALA A 476 -1.36 -3.30 58.90
C ALA A 476 -0.01 -2.53 59.07
N SER A 477 -0.14 -1.20 58.82
CA SER A 477 0.52 -0.03 59.44
C SER A 477 1.97 0.31 59.05
N GLY A 478 2.41 1.57 58.90
CA GLY A 478 1.82 2.90 59.10
C GLY A 478 2.88 4.02 58.96
N GLY A 479 2.44 5.29 59.00
CA GLY A 479 3.24 6.55 59.19
C GLY A 479 3.66 7.25 57.88
N ALA A 480 3.26 8.46 57.48
CA ALA A 480 2.90 9.75 58.13
C ALA A 480 4.09 10.56 58.71
N ASP A 481 4.48 11.64 58.01
CA ASP A 481 4.81 13.01 58.50
C ASP A 481 5.21 13.85 57.24
N GLU A 482 4.49 14.88 56.77
CA GLU A 482 4.27 16.25 57.28
C GLU A 482 5.54 17.09 57.54
N GLY A 483 5.57 18.30 56.96
CA GLY A 483 6.69 19.23 57.00
C GLY A 483 6.49 20.46 56.10
N ASP A 484 5.56 21.30 56.53
CA ASP A 484 5.07 22.56 55.96
C ASP A 484 6.11 23.71 55.99
N GLY A 485 5.91 24.77 55.21
CA GLY A 485 6.80 25.94 55.20
C GLY A 485 6.44 27.06 54.24
N ALA A 486 5.40 27.81 54.57
CA ALA A 486 4.88 29.01 53.89
C ALA A 486 5.82 30.24 53.92
N GLY A 487 5.58 31.16 52.99
CA GLY A 487 6.03 32.55 53.03
C GLY A 487 5.33 33.41 51.98
N ALA A 488 4.41 34.26 52.42
CA ALA A 488 3.62 35.22 51.65
C ALA A 488 4.10 36.67 51.89
N ASP A 489 3.90 37.55 50.89
CA ASP A 489 3.49 38.98 50.95
C ASP A 489 3.75 39.57 49.54
N ASP A 490 2.83 40.13 48.74
CA ASP A 490 1.72 41.09 48.88
C ASP A 490 2.11 42.55 48.58
N SER A 491 1.12 43.31 48.08
CA SER A 491 1.02 44.75 47.75
C SER A 491 1.47 45.22 46.34
N GLU A 492 0.52 45.56 45.44
CA GLU A 492 -0.13 46.88 45.20
C GLU A 492 0.74 47.84 44.35
N ARG A 493 0.29 48.73 43.45
CA ARG A 493 -1.00 49.15 42.90
C ARG A 493 -0.76 50.32 41.90
N ALA A 494 -1.62 50.39 40.88
CA ALA A 494 -2.09 51.56 40.09
C ALA A 494 -1.15 52.47 39.27
N GLY A 495 -1.68 52.91 38.13
CA GLY A 495 -1.24 54.10 37.40
C GLY A 495 -1.79 54.18 35.97
N ASP A 496 -3.02 54.67 35.83
CA ASP A 496 -3.66 55.13 34.58
C ASP A 496 -2.83 56.17 33.81
N ALA A 497 -2.95 56.22 32.48
CA ALA A 497 -3.18 57.46 31.73
C ALA A 497 -3.54 57.23 30.25
N GLU A 498 -4.56 57.99 29.84
CA GLU A 498 -5.13 58.16 28.51
C GLU A 498 -4.14 58.68 27.45
N GLY A 499 -4.46 58.48 26.16
CA GLY A 499 -3.73 59.09 25.05
C GLY A 499 -4.30 58.83 23.65
N ALA A 500 -5.48 59.39 23.39
CA ALA A 500 -5.98 59.95 22.11
C ALA A 500 -5.47 59.42 20.74
N SER A 501 -6.42 58.91 19.95
CA SER A 501 -6.52 59.06 18.47
C SER A 501 -6.43 60.55 18.04
N PRO A 502 -6.02 60.92 16.79
CA PRO A 502 -6.86 60.65 15.60
C PRO A 502 -6.17 60.50 14.22
N ALA A 503 -6.87 59.76 13.35
CA ALA A 503 -7.30 60.06 11.97
C ALA A 503 -6.32 60.31 10.79
N SER A 504 -6.85 59.89 9.63
CA SER A 504 -6.53 60.21 8.22
C SER A 504 -5.31 59.49 7.62
N GLY A 505 -5.33 59.00 6.39
CA GLY A 505 -6.28 59.09 5.27
C GLY A 505 -5.54 58.67 3.99
N ASP A 506 -6.28 58.13 3.03
CA ASP A 506 -6.02 58.02 1.58
C ASP A 506 -4.57 57.88 1.04
N GLU A 507 -4.26 56.69 0.48
CA GLU A 507 -3.97 56.48 -0.96
C GLU A 507 -4.09 55.00 -1.34
#